data_AF-A0A2E4YCS9-F1
#
_entry.id   AF-A0A2E4YCS9-F1
#
_cell.length_a   1.000
_cell.length_b   1.000
_cell.length_c   1.000
_cell.angle_alpha   90.00
_cell.angle_beta   90.00
_cell.angle_gamma   90.00
#
_symmetry.space_group_name_H-M   'P 1'
#
loop_
_entity.id
_entity.type
_entity.pdbx_description
1 polymer ?
#
loop_
_entity_poly.entity_id
_entity_poly.type
_entity_poly.pdbx_seq_one_letter_code
_entity_poly.pdbx_strand_id
1 'polypeptide(L)'
;MNLKNQTLEEAVSKNIPVYLVYKEDTKEILEWWPFGEGLASSSASMRNNMHGPDSHNYASWKDYVVIRDNHNKHLKQLEEIERRL
;
A
#
# COMPACT_ATOMS: atom_id res chain seq x y z
N MET A 1 -16.95 14.63 -10.67
CA MET A 1 -17.30 13.68 -9.58
C MET A 1 -16.57 14.14 -8.33
N ASN A 2 -17.28 14.51 -7.27
CA ASN A 2 -16.67 15.01 -6.02
C ASN A 2 -16.37 13.81 -5.11
N LEU A 3 -15.13 13.30 -5.17
CA LEU A 3 -14.70 12.06 -4.48
C LEU A 3 -14.37 12.27 -3.00
N LYS A 4 -14.61 13.48 -2.45
CA LYS A 4 -14.20 13.88 -1.10
C LYS A 4 -14.81 13.07 0.05
N ASN A 5 -15.92 12.36 -0.17
CA ASN A 5 -16.61 11.57 0.85
C ASN A 5 -16.60 10.05 0.55
N GLN A 6 -15.85 9.60 -0.46
CA GLN A 6 -15.83 8.20 -0.83
C GLN A 6 -14.82 7.45 0.03
N THR A 7 -15.22 6.32 0.61
CA THR A 7 -14.27 5.45 1.32
C THR A 7 -13.47 4.59 0.34
N LEU A 8 -12.37 4.00 0.80
CA LEU A 8 -11.55 3.11 0.00
C LEU A 8 -12.37 1.89 -0.46
N GLU A 9 -13.16 1.31 0.45
CA GLU A 9 -14.04 0.17 0.20
C GLU A 9 -15.10 0.49 -0.85
N GLU A 10 -15.69 1.68 -0.79
CA GLU A 10 -16.64 2.15 -1.79
C GLU A 10 -16.00 2.36 -3.16
N ALA A 11 -14.77 2.85 -3.22
CA ALA A 11 -14.04 3.00 -4.48
C ALA A 11 -13.72 1.65 -5.10
N VAL A 12 -13.20 0.72 -4.31
CA VAL A 12 -12.85 -0.64 -4.73
C VAL A 12 -14.10 -1.41 -5.19
N SER A 13 -15.20 -1.35 -4.44
CA SER A 13 -16.46 -2.04 -4.78
C SER A 13 -17.10 -1.52 -6.07
N LYS A 14 -16.91 -0.23 -6.39
CA LYS A 14 -17.32 0.38 -7.67
C LYS A 14 -16.32 0.15 -8.81
N ASN A 15 -15.30 -0.68 -8.57
CA ASN A 15 -14.24 -0.99 -9.54
C ASN A 15 -13.51 0.26 -10.04
N ILE A 16 -13.42 1.29 -9.18
CA ILE A 16 -12.65 2.50 -9.45
C ILE A 16 -11.16 2.15 -9.29
N PRO A 17 -10.29 2.53 -10.24
CA PRO A 17 -8.85 2.44 -10.06
C PRO A 17 -8.42 3.23 -8.83
N VAL A 18 -7.83 2.53 -7.86
CA VAL A 18 -7.29 3.14 -6.65
C VAL A 18 -5.80 2.87 -6.59
N TYR A 19 -5.04 3.92 -6.26
CA TYR A 19 -3.62 3.85 -6.01
C TYR A 19 -3.37 4.32 -4.59
N LEU A 20 -2.42 3.69 -3.91
CA LEU A 20 -2.14 3.95 -2.50
C LEU A 20 -0.64 4.02 -2.26
N VAL A 21 -0.28 4.69 -1.17
CA VAL A 21 1.07 4.77 -0.63
C VAL A 21 1.10 3.99 0.68
N TYR A 22 2.14 3.18 0.85
CA TYR A 22 2.32 2.34 2.02
C TYR A 22 3.78 2.36 2.49
N LYS A 23 4.01 2.01 3.77
CA LYS A 23 5.35 1.79 4.31
C LYS A 23 5.93 0.49 3.80
N GLU A 24 7.16 0.49 3.32
CA GLU A 24 7.74 -0.70 2.70
C GLU A 24 8.01 -1.82 3.72
N ASP A 25 8.28 -1.53 4.98
CA ASP A 25 8.58 -2.55 5.99
C ASP A 25 7.33 -3.26 6.52
N THR A 26 6.29 -2.52 6.87
CA THR A 26 5.07 -3.04 7.51
C THR A 26 3.91 -3.24 6.55
N LYS A 27 4.04 -2.70 5.33
CA LYS A 27 2.95 -2.57 4.35
C LYS A 27 1.76 -1.76 4.86
N GLU A 28 1.91 -0.94 5.90
CA GLU A 28 0.85 -0.06 6.40
C GLU A 28 0.44 1.00 5.36
N ILE A 29 -0.85 1.11 5.05
CA ILE A 29 -1.38 2.13 4.14
C ILE A 29 -1.36 3.49 4.83
N LEU A 30 -0.80 4.50 4.16
CA LEU A 30 -0.75 5.87 4.64
C LEU A 30 -1.76 6.77 3.93
N GLU A 31 -1.84 6.68 2.60
CA GLU A 31 -2.66 7.54 1.76
C GLU A 31 -3.16 6.77 0.53
N TRP A 32 -4.27 7.24 -0.06
CA TRP A 32 -4.80 6.66 -1.29
C TRP A 32 -5.56 7.69 -2.12
N TRP A 33 -5.62 7.45 -3.44
CA TRP A 33 -6.31 8.29 -4.40
C TRP A 33 -7.03 7.46 -5.47
N PRO A 34 -8.30 7.78 -5.76
CA PRO A 34 -8.97 7.28 -6.96
C PRO A 34 -8.37 7.94 -8.21
N PHE A 35 -8.05 7.14 -9.23
CA PHE A 35 -7.42 7.58 -10.48
C PHE A 35 -6.10 8.35 -10.32
N GLY A 36 -5.45 8.27 -9.15
CA GLY A 36 -4.37 9.16 -8.73
C GLY A 36 -2.98 8.52 -8.71
N GLU A 37 -2.61 7.73 -9.71
CA GLU A 37 -1.30 7.06 -9.75
C GLU A 37 -0.12 8.04 -9.60
N GLY A 38 -0.15 9.14 -10.36
CA GLY A 38 0.89 10.18 -10.27
C GLY A 38 0.95 10.86 -8.90
N LEU A 39 -0.19 11.00 -8.20
CA LEU A 39 -0.25 11.54 -6.84
C LEU A 39 0.38 10.55 -5.85
N ALA A 40 0.05 9.27 -5.97
CA ALA A 40 0.62 8.21 -5.15
C ALA A 40 2.14 8.10 -5.35
N SER A 41 2.61 8.08 -6.60
CA SER A 41 4.04 8.04 -6.93
C SER A 41 4.79 9.24 -6.36
N SER A 42 4.24 10.45 -6.54
CA SER A 42 4.85 11.67 -6.02
C SER A 42 4.88 11.68 -4.49
N SER A 43 3.81 11.24 -3.82
CA SER A 43 3.76 11.14 -2.35
C SER A 43 4.79 10.13 -1.81
N ALA A 44 4.90 8.94 -2.42
CA ALA A 44 5.94 7.98 -2.05
C ALA A 44 7.35 8.55 -2.23
N SER A 45 7.63 9.22 -3.35
CA SER A 45 8.93 9.84 -3.59
C SER A 45 9.25 10.94 -2.59
N MET A 46 8.30 11.83 -2.27
CA MET A 46 8.49 12.86 -1.24
C MET A 46 8.79 12.26 0.13
N ARG A 47 8.09 11.19 0.52
CA ARG A 47 8.35 10.49 1.79
C ARG A 47 9.71 9.81 1.80
N ASN A 48 10.12 9.20 0.69
CA ASN A 48 11.46 8.62 0.57
C ASN A 48 12.56 9.67 0.70
N ASN A 49 12.36 10.87 0.15
CA ASN A 49 13.30 11.98 0.32
C ASN A 49 13.40 12.44 1.79
N MET A 50 12.35 12.25 2.59
CA MET A 50 12.29 12.70 3.99
C MET A 50 12.74 11.64 4.99
N HIS A 51 12.40 10.37 4.76
CA HIS A 51 12.55 9.27 5.71
C HIS A 51 13.63 8.27 5.31
N GLY A 52 14.19 8.40 4.11
CA GLY A 52 15.20 7.51 3.55
C GLY A 52 14.72 6.80 2.28
N PRO A 53 15.65 6.45 1.38
CA PRO A 53 15.31 5.75 0.15
C PRO A 53 14.57 4.45 0.45
N ASP A 54 13.61 4.10 -0.40
CA ASP A 54 12.82 2.87 -0.34
C ASP A 54 12.06 2.63 0.98
N SER A 55 11.89 3.66 1.83
CA SER A 55 11.09 3.56 3.06
C SER A 55 9.59 3.47 2.80
N HIS A 56 9.14 4.01 1.66
CA HIS A 56 7.76 4.08 1.22
C HIS A 56 7.65 3.68 -0.24
N ASN A 57 6.51 3.10 -0.57
CA ASN A 57 6.23 2.63 -1.92
C ASN A 57 4.77 2.92 -2.28
N TYR A 58 4.43 2.77 -3.55
CA TYR A 58 3.07 2.96 -4.04
C TYR A 58 2.68 1.84 -5.00
N ALA A 59 1.39 1.54 -5.05
CA ALA A 59 0.87 0.51 -5.93
C ALA A 59 -0.60 0.76 -6.25
N SER A 60 -1.10 0.11 -7.30
CA SER A 60 -2.55 -0.07 -7.47
C SER A 60 -3.10 -0.90 -6.31
N TRP A 61 -4.38 -0.74 -5.96
CA TRP A 61 -5.02 -1.54 -4.92
C TRP A 61 -4.90 -3.05 -5.21
N LYS A 62 -5.04 -3.45 -6.48
CA LYS A 62 -4.95 -4.86 -6.88
C LYS A 62 -3.57 -5.44 -6.60
N ASP A 63 -2.51 -4.71 -6.96
CA ASP A 63 -1.14 -5.16 -6.75
C ASP A 63 -0.78 -5.11 -5.26
N TYR A 64 -1.21 -4.08 -4.55
CA TYR A 64 -0.98 -3.95 -3.11
C TYR A 64 -1.54 -5.13 -2.32
N VAL A 65 -2.74 -5.63 -2.65
CA VAL A 65 -3.31 -6.81 -1.99
C VAL A 65 -2.38 -8.01 -2.12
N VAL A 66 -1.83 -8.25 -3.32
CA VAL A 66 -0.87 -9.34 -3.56
C VAL A 66 0.42 -9.14 -2.76
N ILE A 67 0.95 -7.91 -2.76
CA ILE A 67 2.17 -7.55 -2.01
C ILE A 67 1.98 -7.80 -0.50
N ARG A 68 0.88 -7.30 0.07
CA ARG A 68 0.53 -7.48 1.49
C ARG A 68 0.35 -8.95 1.83
N ASP A 69 -0.35 -9.72 1.00
CA ASP A 69 -0.61 -11.13 1.27
C ASP A 69 0.68 -11.96 1.22
N ASN A 70 1.59 -11.65 0.30
CA ASN A 70 2.92 -12.26 0.26
C ASN A 70 3.76 -11.89 1.49
N HIS A 71 3.74 -10.63 1.92
CA HIS A 71 4.41 -10.19 3.13
C HIS A 71 3.89 -10.93 4.37
N ASN A 72 2.57 -11.01 4.54
CA ASN A 72 1.95 -11.74 5.64
C ASN A 72 2.27 -13.24 5.60
N LYS A 73 2.32 -13.84 4.41
CA LYS A 73 2.73 -15.24 4.25
C LYS A 73 4.18 -15.44 4.69
N HIS A 74 5.07 -14.52 4.33
CA HIS A 74 6.48 -14.57 4.73
C HIS A 74 6.63 -14.44 6.26
N LEU A 75 5.93 -13.49 6.89
CA LEU A 75 5.96 -13.34 8.35
C LEU A 75 5.50 -14.61 9.07
N LYS A 76 4.42 -15.25 8.61
CA LYS A 76 3.97 -16.54 9.16
C LYS A 76 5.02 -17.63 9.02
N GLN A 77 5.74 -17.68 7.91
CA GLN A 77 6.82 -18.65 7.72
C GLN A 77 7.98 -18.41 8.70
N LEU A 78 8.33 -17.16 8.97
CA LEU A 78 9.36 -16.82 9.96
C LEU A 78 8.93 -17.24 11.37
N GLU A 79 7.69 -16.93 11.78
CA GLU A 79 7.14 -17.35 13.07
C GLU A 79 7.14 -18.87 13.24
N GLU A 80 6.85 -19.63 12.18
CA GLU A 80 6.91 -21.09 12.20
C GLU A 80 8.33 -21.63 12.38
N ILE A 81 9.34 -20.96 11.81
CA ILE A 81 10.75 -21.32 11.98
C ILE A 81 11.18 -21.05 13.42
N GLU A 82 10.86 -19.87 13.96
CA GLU A 82 11.22 -19.50 15.33
C GLU A 82 10.60 -20.43 16.38
N ARG A 83 9.38 -20.93 16.15
CA ARG A 83 8.75 -21.92 17.06
C ARG A 83 9.41 -23.30 17.06
N ARG A 84 10.22 -23.61 16.05
CA ARG A 84 10.89 -24.92 15.88
C ARG A 84 12.35 -24.89 16.36
N LEU A 85 12.88 -23.71 16.68
CA LEU A 85 14.20 -23.50 17.27
C LEU A 85 14.12 -23.56 18.81
#